data_AF-A0A4Q6BEL8-F1
#
_entry.id   AF-A0A4Q6BEL8-F1
#
_cell.length_a   1.000
_cell.length_b   1.000
_cell.length_c   1.000
_cell.angle_alpha   90.00
_cell.angle_beta   90.00
_cell.angle_gamma   90.00
#
_symmetry.space_group_name_H-M   'P 1'
#
loop_
_entity.id
_entity.type
_entity.pdbx_description
1 polymer ?
#
loop_
_entity_poly.entity_id
_entity_poly.type
_entity_poly.pdbx_seq_one_letter_code
_entity_poly.pdbx_strand_id
1 'polypeptide(L)'
;MFWPQGSPLDFGLSVSGFEYFGAKGFAVEPCGQNTVDYAEITTALGGLDGVRTALAAQLGAVDPLVEGTVREANGEPAIGAWVFVEQAGVLYTRARTGKDGRYQVHAPAGSTLQAYAEGHELPPVVPATPGTVDLALPAVGHAESERTDADTLSPLPVRIQVIPTVPPPALRGSFGITQPEAAALEPRYALHGEARFVVPPGEHRVIVSRGYEWEVFDGTFTVGAGETAGRELTLKHSVDSTGTMCADFHIHSNLSFDSDDVVRQKVASAIADGLELPISSEHEWVLDFMPTIRDLGVEPWAFSFSSEELTTFGNGHFGVVPLSARPERRNNGAIHWVGRRLGEVFAEVRSLPEKPVLIVNHPSSGGFLGYFLTTQFDPQTATGSGE
;
A
#
# COMPACT_ATOMS: atom_id res chain seq x y z
N MET A 1 -3.73 -27.11 10.17
CA MET A 1 -3.85 -27.53 11.59
C MET A 1 -5.34 -27.66 11.89
N PHE A 2 -5.78 -28.77 12.50
CA PHE A 2 -7.21 -29.17 12.54
C PHE A 2 -7.90 -28.69 13.84
N TRP A 3 -9.05 -28.01 13.74
CA TRP A 3 -9.79 -27.48 14.90
C TRP A 3 -11.30 -27.78 14.88
N PRO A 4 -11.95 -28.05 16.04
CA PRO A 4 -13.39 -28.28 16.13
C PRO A 4 -14.21 -27.04 15.76
N GLN A 5 -15.31 -27.26 15.02
CA GLN A 5 -16.28 -26.23 14.65
C GLN A 5 -16.77 -25.44 15.88
N GLY A 6 -16.76 -24.11 15.80
CA GLY A 6 -17.16 -23.22 16.90
C GLY A 6 -16.09 -23.02 17.99
N SER A 7 -14.90 -23.61 17.85
CA SER A 7 -13.77 -23.30 18.74
C SER A 7 -13.22 -21.91 18.43
N PRO A 8 -12.96 -21.07 19.44
CA PRO A 8 -12.24 -19.82 19.22
C PRO A 8 -10.85 -20.11 18.64
N LEU A 9 -10.47 -19.37 17.59
CA LEU A 9 -9.13 -19.38 17.03
C LEU A 9 -8.26 -18.43 17.85
N ASP A 10 -7.19 -18.96 18.42
CA ASP A 10 -6.16 -18.19 19.09
C ASP A 10 -5.10 -17.81 18.06
N PHE A 11 -4.86 -16.53 17.87
CA PHE A 11 -3.73 -16.08 17.06
C PHE A 11 -2.41 -16.47 17.75
N GLY A 12 -1.49 -17.09 17.00
CA GLY A 12 -0.19 -17.49 17.52
C GLY A 12 0.93 -16.57 17.04
N LEU A 13 1.30 -16.62 15.75
CA LEU A 13 2.35 -15.76 15.20
C LEU A 13 2.04 -15.39 13.75
N SER A 14 2.49 -14.22 13.32
CA SER A 14 2.53 -13.82 11.91
C SER A 14 3.96 -13.45 11.55
N VAL A 15 4.55 -14.14 10.57
CA VAL A 15 5.92 -13.90 10.09
C VAL A 15 5.94 -14.08 8.58
N SER A 16 6.42 -13.06 7.85
CA SER A 16 6.65 -13.15 6.39
C SER A 16 5.42 -13.63 5.60
N GLY A 17 4.23 -13.08 5.90
CA GLY A 17 2.97 -13.47 5.24
C GLY A 17 2.40 -14.83 5.66
N PHE A 18 3.08 -15.57 6.55
CA PHE A 18 2.55 -16.77 7.18
C PHE A 18 1.85 -16.39 8.49
N GLU A 19 0.55 -16.62 8.54
CA GLU A 19 -0.24 -16.48 9.76
C GLU A 19 -0.52 -17.85 10.38
N TYR A 20 -0.10 -18.01 11.63
CA TYR A 20 -0.37 -19.18 12.45
C TYR A 20 -1.48 -18.85 13.44
N PHE A 21 -2.56 -19.61 13.33
CA PHE A 21 -3.62 -19.67 14.31
C PHE A 21 -3.53 -21.03 15.03
N GLY A 22 -4.05 -21.09 16.25
CA GLY A 22 -4.23 -22.29 17.05
C GLY A 22 -5.68 -22.40 17.51
N ALA A 23 -6.10 -23.59 17.93
CA ALA A 23 -7.37 -23.82 18.60
C ALA A 23 -7.29 -25.16 19.34
N LYS A 24 -8.32 -25.51 20.11
CA LYS A 24 -8.40 -26.83 20.75
C LYS A 24 -8.26 -27.95 19.71
N GLY A 25 -7.49 -28.98 20.02
CA GLY A 25 -7.33 -30.15 19.15
C GLY A 25 -8.56 -31.08 19.19
N PHE A 26 -8.62 -32.02 18.24
CA PHE A 26 -9.63 -33.07 18.22
C PHE A 26 -9.26 -34.23 19.14
N ALA A 27 -10.26 -34.81 19.82
CA ALA A 27 -10.13 -36.12 20.44
C ALA A 27 -10.55 -37.21 19.44
N VAL A 28 -9.73 -38.24 19.29
CA VAL A 28 -10.03 -39.42 18.48
C VAL A 28 -9.77 -40.65 19.33
N GLU A 29 -10.77 -41.52 19.47
CA GLU A 29 -10.62 -42.79 20.19
C GLU A 29 -9.63 -43.73 19.47
N PRO A 30 -8.98 -44.67 20.17
CA PRO A 30 -8.11 -45.66 19.55
C PRO A 30 -8.83 -46.42 18.42
N CYS A 31 -8.19 -46.51 17.25
CA CYS A 31 -8.75 -47.08 16.02
C CYS A 31 -9.99 -46.35 15.45
N GLY A 32 -10.34 -45.18 15.99
CA GLY A 32 -11.39 -44.32 15.46
C GLY A 32 -10.92 -43.51 14.27
N GLN A 33 -11.84 -43.20 13.36
CA GLN A 33 -11.65 -42.23 12.28
C GLN A 33 -12.70 -41.13 12.43
N ASN A 34 -12.25 -39.88 12.55
CA ASN A 34 -13.12 -38.71 12.51
C ASN A 34 -12.89 -37.97 11.19
N THR A 35 -13.96 -37.60 10.51
CA THR A 35 -13.92 -36.65 9.38
C THR A 35 -14.43 -35.32 9.90
N VAL A 36 -13.68 -34.26 9.61
CA VAL A 36 -13.99 -32.90 10.06
C VAL A 36 -13.87 -31.99 8.85
N ASP A 37 -14.83 -31.09 8.69
CA ASP A 37 -14.71 -30.02 7.70
C ASP A 37 -13.59 -29.08 8.15
N TYR A 38 -12.49 -29.09 7.42
CA TYR A 38 -11.24 -28.40 7.79
C TYR A 38 -11.38 -26.88 7.72
N ALA A 39 -11.92 -26.41 6.60
CA ALA A 39 -12.23 -25.03 6.34
C ALA A 39 -13.31 -24.98 5.26
N GLU A 40 -14.29 -24.11 5.42
CA GLU A 40 -15.16 -23.69 4.34
C GLU A 40 -14.66 -22.33 3.87
N ILE A 41 -14.32 -22.23 2.58
CA ILE A 41 -13.86 -20.98 1.99
C ILE A 41 -14.99 -20.43 1.14
N THR A 42 -15.65 -19.41 1.66
CA THR A 42 -16.68 -18.68 0.92
C THR A 42 -16.01 -17.54 0.16
N THR A 43 -16.08 -17.61 -1.17
CA THR A 43 -15.62 -16.53 -2.05
C THR A 43 -16.81 -15.90 -2.74
N ALA A 44 -16.80 -14.58 -2.85
CA ALA A 44 -17.82 -13.82 -3.54
C ALA A 44 -17.22 -12.55 -4.15
N LEU A 45 -17.81 -12.10 -5.26
CA LEU A 45 -17.55 -10.79 -5.83
C LEU A 45 -18.28 -9.72 -5.03
N GLY A 46 -17.87 -8.45 -5.16
CA GLY A 46 -18.53 -7.32 -4.49
C GLY A 46 -17.93 -6.97 -3.12
N GLY A 47 -16.72 -7.44 -2.83
CA GLY A 47 -16.00 -7.09 -1.60
C GLY A 47 -16.64 -7.69 -0.35
N LEU A 48 -16.56 -6.96 0.77
CA LEU A 48 -17.05 -7.45 2.07
C LEU A 48 -18.55 -7.75 2.04
N ASP A 49 -19.33 -6.95 1.32
CA ASP A 49 -20.78 -7.13 1.20
C ASP A 49 -21.14 -8.44 0.52
N GLY A 50 -20.51 -8.72 -0.63
CA GLY A 50 -20.76 -9.97 -1.34
C GLY A 50 -20.38 -11.20 -0.52
N VAL A 51 -19.26 -11.15 0.21
CA VAL A 51 -18.84 -12.26 1.09
C VAL A 51 -19.83 -12.45 2.24
N ARG A 52 -20.31 -11.35 2.85
CA ARG A 52 -21.33 -11.40 3.90
C ARG A 52 -22.65 -11.97 3.40
N THR A 53 -23.13 -11.53 2.24
CA THR A 53 -24.37 -12.04 1.64
C THR A 53 -24.26 -13.52 1.28
N ALA A 54 -23.12 -13.95 0.73
CA ALA A 54 -22.87 -15.36 0.43
C ALA A 54 -22.86 -16.21 1.71
N LEU A 55 -22.20 -15.73 2.77
CA LEU A 55 -22.16 -16.41 4.06
C LEU A 55 -23.56 -16.47 4.72
N ALA A 56 -24.31 -15.36 4.70
CA ALA A 56 -25.67 -15.32 5.21
C ALA A 56 -26.57 -16.33 4.51
N ALA A 57 -26.48 -16.41 3.17
CA ALA A 57 -27.24 -17.37 2.37
C ALA A 57 -26.92 -18.83 2.72
N GLN A 58 -25.64 -19.17 2.95
CA GLN A 58 -25.24 -20.49 3.42
C GLN A 58 -25.84 -20.83 4.79
N LEU A 59 -25.98 -19.83 5.66
CA LEU A 59 -26.56 -19.98 7.00
C LEU A 59 -28.11 -19.88 7.01
N GLY A 60 -28.75 -19.75 5.85
CA GLY A 60 -30.20 -19.59 5.74
C GLY A 60 -30.73 -18.23 6.22
N ALA A 61 -29.85 -17.23 6.35
CA ALA A 61 -30.18 -15.85 6.65
C ALA A 61 -30.21 -15.00 5.37
N VAL A 62 -31.01 -13.95 5.37
CA VAL A 62 -31.04 -12.96 4.28
C VAL A 62 -31.11 -11.57 4.91
N ASP A 63 -30.04 -10.80 4.73
CA ASP A 63 -30.06 -9.39 5.10
C ASP A 63 -30.76 -8.59 3.99
N PRO A 64 -31.66 -7.66 4.34
CA PRO A 64 -32.34 -6.84 3.35
C PRO A 64 -31.37 -5.89 2.63
N LEU A 65 -31.65 -5.65 1.35
CA LEU A 65 -30.93 -4.69 0.54
C LEU A 65 -31.23 -3.25 1.00
N VAL A 66 -30.16 -2.48 1.13
CA VAL A 66 -30.17 -1.02 1.26
C VAL A 66 -29.36 -0.46 0.11
N GLU A 67 -29.95 0.46 -0.64
CA GLU A 67 -29.30 1.09 -1.78
C GLU A 67 -29.57 2.59 -1.79
N GLY A 68 -28.81 3.35 -2.58
CA GLY A 68 -29.03 4.78 -2.69
C GLY A 68 -27.89 5.47 -3.40
N THR A 69 -27.83 6.79 -3.23
CA THR A 69 -26.74 7.61 -3.76
C THR A 69 -26.00 8.32 -2.64
N VAL A 70 -24.70 8.52 -2.82
CA VAL A 70 -23.91 9.48 -2.04
C VAL A 70 -23.63 10.69 -2.94
N ARG A 71 -23.96 11.89 -2.44
CA ARG A 71 -23.72 13.15 -3.16
C ARG A 71 -22.80 14.07 -2.40
N GLU A 72 -22.02 14.85 -3.14
CA GLU A 72 -21.30 15.99 -2.61
C GLU A 72 -22.27 17.15 -2.31
N ALA A 73 -21.82 18.14 -1.54
CA ALA A 73 -22.63 19.30 -1.17
C ALA A 73 -23.09 20.15 -2.37
N ASN A 74 -22.39 20.09 -3.49
CA ASN A 74 -22.77 20.74 -4.77
C ASN A 74 -23.83 19.94 -5.56
N GLY A 75 -24.23 18.76 -5.08
CA GLY A 75 -25.20 17.87 -5.73
C GLY A 75 -24.59 16.85 -6.70
N GLU A 76 -23.30 16.96 -7.02
CA GLU A 76 -22.59 16.00 -7.87
C GLU A 76 -22.48 14.63 -7.20
N PRO A 77 -22.39 13.55 -7.98
CA PRO A 77 -22.19 12.22 -7.42
C PRO A 77 -20.82 12.10 -6.75
N ALA A 78 -20.79 11.61 -5.51
CA ALA A 78 -19.54 11.31 -4.83
C ALA A 78 -18.98 9.97 -5.35
N ILE A 79 -17.98 10.02 -6.23
CA ILE A 79 -17.42 8.84 -6.90
C ILE A 79 -16.43 8.12 -6.00
N GLY A 80 -16.60 6.80 -5.81
CA GLY A 80 -15.67 5.99 -5.02
C GLY A 80 -15.72 6.24 -3.50
N ALA A 81 -16.71 6.99 -3.02
CA ALA A 81 -16.95 7.20 -1.60
C ALA A 81 -17.26 5.88 -0.91
N TRP A 82 -16.78 5.72 0.31
CA TRP A 82 -17.10 4.58 1.16
C TRP A 82 -18.48 4.75 1.78
N VAL A 83 -19.22 3.64 1.88
CA VAL A 83 -20.42 3.52 2.70
C VAL A 83 -20.21 2.37 3.68
N PHE A 84 -20.15 2.71 4.96
CA PHE A 84 -19.98 1.74 6.04
C PHE A 84 -21.33 1.36 6.62
N VAL A 85 -21.53 0.07 6.85
CA VAL A 85 -22.66 -0.45 7.59
C VAL A 85 -22.16 -0.94 8.94
N GLU A 86 -22.76 -0.47 10.01
CA GLU A 86 -22.42 -0.90 11.36
C GLU A 86 -23.62 -1.48 12.09
N GLN A 87 -23.37 -2.50 12.91
CA GLN A 87 -24.36 -3.09 13.80
C GLN A 87 -23.78 -3.08 15.22
N ALA A 88 -24.51 -2.49 16.17
CA ALA A 88 -24.07 -2.33 17.55
C ALA A 88 -22.66 -1.71 17.70
N GLY A 89 -22.29 -0.78 16.80
CA GLY A 89 -21.01 -0.07 16.81
C GLY A 89 -19.83 -0.84 16.21
N VAL A 90 -20.07 -2.02 15.61
CA VAL A 90 -19.06 -2.83 14.93
C VAL A 90 -19.32 -2.80 13.43
N LEU A 91 -18.26 -2.69 12.62
CA LEU A 91 -18.38 -2.78 11.16
C LEU A 91 -18.96 -4.14 10.75
N TYR A 92 -20.10 -4.10 10.07
CA TYR A 92 -20.78 -5.26 9.53
C TYR A 92 -20.34 -5.56 8.09
N THR A 93 -20.48 -4.54 7.22
CA THR A 93 -20.10 -4.57 5.81
C THR A 93 -19.71 -3.16 5.32
N ARG A 94 -19.16 -3.07 4.11
CA ARG A 94 -18.85 -1.79 3.44
C ARG A 94 -18.92 -1.93 1.92
N ALA A 95 -19.26 -0.83 1.25
CA ALA A 95 -19.21 -0.72 -0.21
C ALA A 95 -18.55 0.59 -0.66
N ARG A 96 -18.20 0.66 -1.94
CA ARG A 96 -17.80 1.91 -2.61
C ARG A 96 -18.86 2.33 -3.60
N THR A 97 -19.05 3.63 -3.75
CA THR A 97 -19.97 4.19 -4.75
C THR A 97 -19.41 4.07 -6.17
N GLY A 98 -20.31 3.92 -7.14
CA GLY A 98 -20.00 3.97 -8.57
C GLY A 98 -19.76 5.38 -9.11
N LYS A 99 -19.61 5.50 -10.43
CA LYS A 99 -19.42 6.78 -11.15
C LYS A 99 -20.61 7.72 -11.07
N ASP A 100 -21.80 7.19 -10.77
CA ASP A 100 -23.04 7.92 -10.57
C ASP A 100 -23.38 8.09 -9.08
N GLY A 101 -22.42 7.81 -8.19
CA GLY A 101 -22.59 7.94 -6.74
C GLY A 101 -23.44 6.85 -6.11
N ARG A 102 -23.90 5.84 -6.88
CA ARG A 102 -24.75 4.77 -6.35
C ARG A 102 -23.97 3.77 -5.50
N TYR A 103 -24.60 3.27 -4.46
CA TYR A 103 -24.12 2.15 -3.64
C TYR A 103 -25.23 1.12 -3.40
N GLN A 104 -24.82 -0.10 -3.07
CA GLN A 104 -25.68 -1.19 -2.61
C GLN A 104 -24.96 -1.94 -1.49
N VAL A 105 -25.69 -2.24 -0.41
CA VAL A 105 -25.22 -3.03 0.73
C VAL A 105 -26.37 -3.86 1.30
N HIS A 106 -26.06 -4.98 1.95
CA HIS A 106 -27.04 -5.78 2.69
C HIS A 106 -26.83 -5.60 4.18
N ALA A 107 -27.88 -5.17 4.89
CA ALA A 107 -27.76 -4.73 6.28
C ALA A 107 -28.84 -5.36 7.18
N PRO A 108 -28.48 -6.03 8.29
CA PRO A 108 -29.46 -6.54 9.24
C PRO A 108 -30.21 -5.40 9.94
N ALA A 109 -31.38 -5.71 10.48
CA ALA A 109 -32.19 -4.74 11.22
C ALA A 109 -31.41 -4.12 12.40
N GLY A 110 -31.58 -2.81 12.59
CA GLY A 110 -30.87 -2.03 13.61
C GLY A 110 -29.46 -1.58 13.22
N SER A 111 -29.04 -1.79 11.97
CA SER A 111 -27.77 -1.27 11.46
C SER A 111 -27.85 0.22 11.13
N THR A 112 -26.69 0.86 11.04
CA THR A 112 -26.52 2.26 10.63
C THR A 112 -25.59 2.38 9.43
N LEU A 113 -25.77 3.43 8.63
CA LEU A 113 -24.91 3.82 7.53
C LEU A 113 -24.10 5.07 7.87
N GLN A 114 -22.87 5.13 7.38
CA GLN A 114 -22.06 6.35 7.36
C GLN A 114 -21.26 6.41 6.06
N ALA A 115 -21.35 7.53 5.34
CA ALA A 115 -20.54 7.77 4.16
C ALA A 115 -19.20 8.42 4.52
N TYR A 116 -18.17 8.21 3.73
CA TYR A 116 -16.89 8.90 3.85
C TYR A 116 -16.17 8.98 2.51
N ALA A 117 -15.55 10.13 2.24
CA ALA A 117 -14.55 10.29 1.20
C ALA A 117 -13.39 11.12 1.75
N GLU A 118 -12.20 10.94 1.19
CA GLU A 118 -11.00 11.64 1.64
C GLU A 118 -11.16 13.17 1.53
N GLY A 119 -10.70 13.88 2.57
CA GLY A 119 -10.82 15.35 2.65
C GLY A 119 -12.17 15.85 3.16
N HIS A 120 -13.18 14.99 3.29
CA HIS A 120 -14.46 15.33 3.89
C HIS A 120 -14.46 15.10 5.40
N GLU A 121 -15.22 15.92 6.14
CA GLU A 121 -15.63 15.59 7.50
C GLU A 121 -16.55 14.36 7.52
N LEU A 122 -16.65 13.68 8.66
CA LEU A 122 -17.57 12.56 8.84
C LEU A 122 -19.02 13.08 8.95
N PRO A 123 -19.93 12.70 8.03
CA PRO A 123 -21.33 13.01 8.19
C PRO A 123 -21.96 12.24 9.37
N PRO A 124 -23.12 12.67 9.87
CA PRO A 124 -23.88 11.93 10.86
C PRO A 124 -24.21 10.51 10.40
N VAL A 125 -24.28 9.57 11.36
CA VAL A 125 -24.79 8.22 11.09
C VAL A 125 -26.29 8.26 10.81
N VAL A 126 -26.75 7.46 9.85
CA VAL A 126 -28.18 7.34 9.53
C VAL A 126 -28.65 5.89 9.68
N PRO A 127 -29.92 5.62 9.98
CA PRO A 127 -30.43 4.24 10.02
C PRO A 127 -30.34 3.55 8.65
N ALA A 128 -29.88 2.30 8.63
CA ALA A 128 -29.87 1.45 7.43
C ALA A 128 -31.25 0.83 7.21
N THR A 129 -32.24 1.63 6.80
CA THR A 129 -33.59 1.12 6.52
C THR A 129 -33.64 0.41 5.18
N PRO A 130 -34.29 -0.77 5.07
CA PRO A 130 -34.48 -1.46 3.80
C PRO A 130 -35.07 -0.55 2.71
N GLY A 131 -34.54 -0.64 1.49
CA GLY A 131 -34.92 0.22 0.37
C GLY A 131 -33.91 1.34 0.10
N THR A 132 -34.40 2.51 -0.31
CA THR A 132 -33.55 3.63 -0.75
C THR A 132 -33.17 4.56 0.41
N VAL A 133 -31.87 4.74 0.65
CA VAL A 133 -31.31 5.70 1.61
C VAL A 133 -30.24 6.54 0.93
N ASP A 134 -30.51 7.83 0.70
CA ASP A 134 -29.53 8.75 0.16
C ASP A 134 -28.66 9.35 1.27
N LEU A 135 -27.37 9.50 0.97
CA LEU A 135 -26.36 10.05 1.87
C LEU A 135 -25.74 11.29 1.24
N ALA A 136 -25.25 12.21 2.08
CA ALA A 136 -24.56 13.41 1.63
C ALA A 136 -23.22 13.53 2.35
N LEU A 137 -22.21 13.99 1.63
CA LEU A 137 -20.93 14.36 2.19
C LEU A 137 -20.90 15.86 2.51
N PRO A 138 -20.26 16.28 3.62
CA PRO A 138 -20.01 17.69 3.91
C PRO A 138 -19.23 18.37 2.78
N ALA A 139 -19.39 19.69 2.66
CA ALA A 139 -18.66 20.47 1.66
C ALA A 139 -17.15 20.45 1.92
N VAL A 140 -16.37 20.49 0.83
CA VAL A 140 -14.91 20.51 0.84
C VAL A 140 -14.39 21.71 0.08
N GLY A 141 -13.13 22.06 0.32
CA GLY A 141 -12.37 22.93 -0.56
C GLY A 141 -11.58 22.12 -1.58
N HIS A 142 -11.20 22.78 -2.67
CA HIS A 142 -10.23 22.25 -3.62
C HIS A 142 -8.96 23.09 -3.57
N ALA A 143 -7.82 22.44 -3.59
CA ALA A 143 -6.54 23.12 -3.76
C ALA A 143 -5.89 22.65 -5.06
N GLU A 144 -5.35 23.61 -5.79
CA GLU A 144 -4.67 23.41 -7.06
C GLU A 144 -3.26 23.99 -6.93
N SER A 145 -2.28 23.23 -7.40
CA SER A 145 -0.90 23.71 -7.48
C SER A 145 -0.31 23.45 -8.86
N GLU A 146 0.29 24.48 -9.41
CA GLU A 146 1.23 24.40 -10.52
C GLU A 146 2.64 24.49 -9.94
N ARG A 147 3.49 23.55 -10.32
CA ARG A 147 4.82 23.34 -9.77
C ARG A 147 5.84 23.32 -10.87
N THR A 148 6.74 24.27 -10.77
CA THR A 148 7.76 24.53 -11.77
C THR A 148 9.12 24.74 -11.12
N ASP A 149 10.14 24.52 -11.93
CA ASP A 149 11.48 25.00 -11.66
C ASP A 149 11.48 26.53 -11.59
N ALA A 150 12.02 27.10 -10.52
CA ALA A 150 12.07 28.55 -10.32
C ALA A 150 12.88 29.29 -11.41
N ASP A 151 13.86 28.61 -12.03
CA ASP A 151 14.74 29.20 -13.04
C ASP A 151 14.24 28.91 -14.46
N THR A 152 13.83 27.68 -14.75
CA THR A 152 13.43 27.28 -16.12
C THR A 152 11.93 27.33 -16.40
N LEU A 153 11.11 27.43 -15.35
CA LEU A 153 9.64 27.35 -15.39
C LEU A 153 9.10 26.03 -15.98
N SER A 154 9.94 24.99 -16.05
CA SER A 154 9.53 23.68 -16.54
C SER A 154 8.78 22.89 -15.46
N PRO A 155 7.78 22.05 -15.82
CA PRO A 155 7.09 21.22 -14.85
C PRO A 155 8.02 20.22 -14.19
N LEU A 156 7.86 20.02 -12.88
CA LEU A 156 8.67 19.09 -12.09
C LEU A 156 7.81 17.98 -11.46
N PRO A 157 8.33 16.75 -11.30
CA PRO A 157 7.77 15.74 -10.40
C PRO A 157 8.14 16.05 -8.96
N VAL A 158 7.18 16.01 -8.04
CA VAL A 158 7.31 16.69 -6.74
C VAL A 158 6.31 16.10 -5.76
N ARG A 159 6.70 15.96 -4.50
CA ARG A 159 5.82 15.51 -3.41
C ARG A 159 5.05 16.68 -2.81
N ILE A 160 3.75 16.51 -2.55
CA ILE A 160 2.88 17.47 -1.87
C ILE A 160 2.51 16.87 -0.52
N GLN A 161 2.80 17.59 0.55
CA GLN A 161 2.22 17.33 1.85
C GLN A 161 1.33 18.49 2.25
N VAL A 162 0.07 18.20 2.56
CA VAL A 162 -0.89 19.18 3.07
C VAL A 162 -1.19 18.82 4.52
N ILE A 163 -1.10 19.80 5.40
CA ILE A 163 -1.32 19.66 6.83
C ILE A 163 -2.41 20.65 7.23
N PRO A 164 -3.66 20.19 7.34
CA PRO A 164 -4.74 21.02 7.84
C PRO A 164 -4.47 21.51 9.26
N THR A 165 -4.81 22.77 9.55
CA THR A 165 -4.75 23.29 10.93
C THR A 165 -5.74 22.58 11.85
N VAL A 166 -6.88 22.13 11.29
CA VAL A 166 -7.83 21.25 11.95
C VAL A 166 -7.61 19.83 11.42
N PRO A 167 -7.15 18.88 12.26
CA PRO A 167 -6.87 17.52 11.82
C PRO A 167 -8.09 16.85 11.15
N PRO A 168 -7.88 16.03 10.11
CA PRO A 168 -8.94 15.20 9.55
C PRO A 168 -9.62 14.33 10.61
N PRO A 169 -10.88 13.91 10.40
CA PRO A 169 -11.57 13.04 11.34
C PRO A 169 -10.81 11.71 11.49
N ALA A 170 -10.59 11.29 12.74
CA ALA A 170 -10.04 9.98 13.04
C ALA A 170 -11.07 8.90 12.69
N LEU A 171 -10.71 8.02 11.76
CA LEU A 171 -11.51 6.86 11.39
C LEU A 171 -11.21 5.71 12.34
N ARG A 172 -12.21 4.85 12.53
CA ARG A 172 -12.03 3.61 13.28
C ARG A 172 -11.20 2.65 12.44
N GLY A 173 -10.20 1.99 13.05
CA GLY A 173 -9.36 1.00 12.34
C GLY A 173 -10.18 -0.14 11.71
N SER A 174 -11.33 -0.47 12.30
CA SER A 174 -12.29 -1.44 11.73
C SER A 174 -12.77 -1.07 10.33
N PHE A 175 -12.73 0.20 9.93
CA PHE A 175 -13.11 0.64 8.60
C PHE A 175 -12.14 0.19 7.51
N GLY A 176 -10.95 -0.30 7.87
CA GLY A 176 -9.95 -0.79 6.94
C GLY A 176 -9.54 0.27 5.91
N ILE A 177 -9.47 1.53 6.36
CA ILE A 177 -8.91 2.66 5.63
C ILE A 177 -7.65 3.07 6.37
N THR A 178 -6.52 2.98 5.69
CA THR A 178 -5.26 3.54 6.18
C THR A 178 -5.39 5.06 6.21
N GLN A 179 -5.08 5.65 7.35
CA GLN A 179 -4.90 7.10 7.49
C GLN A 179 -3.44 7.35 7.87
N PRO A 180 -2.86 8.48 7.44
CA PRO A 180 -1.53 8.83 7.88
C PRO A 180 -1.53 9.05 9.40
N GLU A 181 -0.45 8.63 10.08
CA GLU A 181 -0.33 8.77 11.54
C GLU A 181 -0.26 10.25 12.00
N ALA A 182 0.16 11.14 11.10
CA ALA A 182 0.20 12.58 11.35
C ALA A 182 -1.16 13.24 11.06
N ALA A 183 -1.40 14.44 11.63
CA ALA A 183 -2.54 15.31 11.32
C ALA A 183 -2.49 15.90 9.89
N ALA A 184 -1.93 15.16 8.94
CA ALA A 184 -1.71 15.53 7.57
C ALA A 184 -2.66 14.73 6.66
N LEU A 185 -2.87 15.21 5.44
CA LEU A 185 -3.52 14.41 4.39
C LEU A 185 -2.52 13.42 3.79
N GLU A 186 -3.00 12.40 3.08
CA GLU A 186 -2.11 11.49 2.37
C GLU A 186 -1.23 12.27 1.36
N PRO A 187 0.10 12.03 1.33
CA PRO A 187 0.98 12.70 0.38
C PRO A 187 0.49 12.51 -1.06
N ARG A 188 0.64 13.57 -1.87
CA ARG A 188 0.34 13.51 -3.30
C ARG A 188 1.63 13.63 -4.12
N TYR A 189 1.68 12.92 -5.23
CA TYR A 189 2.82 12.91 -6.13
C TYR A 189 2.39 13.56 -7.44
N ALA A 190 2.71 14.84 -7.60
CA ALA A 190 2.41 15.59 -8.80
C ALA A 190 3.54 15.35 -9.80
N LEU A 191 3.33 14.45 -10.75
CA LEU A 191 4.39 13.96 -11.64
C LEU A 191 4.66 14.85 -12.85
N HIS A 192 3.72 15.73 -13.18
CA HIS A 192 3.76 16.58 -14.37
C HIS A 192 3.66 18.07 -14.02
N GLY A 193 4.05 18.45 -12.81
CA GLY A 193 3.95 19.83 -12.34
C GLY A 193 2.55 20.26 -11.90
N GLU A 194 1.50 19.47 -12.14
CA GLU A 194 0.13 19.83 -11.75
C GLU A 194 -0.46 18.86 -10.73
N ALA A 195 -1.18 19.38 -9.76
CA ALA A 195 -2.03 18.58 -8.88
C ALA A 195 -3.26 19.33 -8.42
N ARG A 196 -4.36 18.59 -8.34
CA ARG A 196 -5.61 19.01 -7.71
C ARG A 196 -5.95 18.05 -6.59
N PHE A 197 -6.33 18.58 -5.44
CA PHE A 197 -6.67 17.76 -4.28
C PHE A 197 -7.82 18.36 -3.48
N VAL A 198 -8.57 17.44 -2.85
CA VAL A 198 -9.68 17.76 -1.95
C VAL A 198 -9.10 18.01 -0.56
N VAL A 199 -9.55 19.09 0.07
CA VAL A 199 -9.10 19.48 1.41
C VAL A 199 -10.30 19.91 2.25
N PRO A 200 -10.27 19.69 3.58
CA PRO A 200 -11.27 20.29 4.46
C PRO A 200 -11.28 21.82 4.31
N PRO A 201 -12.43 22.49 4.41
CA PRO A 201 -12.46 23.96 4.45
C PRO A 201 -11.65 24.49 5.63
N GLY A 202 -10.83 25.51 5.41
CA GLY A 202 -9.99 26.11 6.45
C GLY A 202 -8.59 26.48 6.01
N GLU A 203 -7.72 26.72 7.00
CA GLU A 203 -6.30 26.99 6.80
C GLU A 203 -5.48 25.70 6.79
N HIS A 204 -4.49 25.66 5.89
CA HIS A 204 -3.61 24.52 5.67
C HIS A 204 -2.16 25.00 5.54
N ARG A 205 -1.22 24.22 6.07
CA ARG A 205 0.20 24.30 5.70
C ARG A 205 0.46 23.35 4.53
N VAL A 206 1.21 23.79 3.54
CA VAL A 206 1.64 22.99 2.39
C VAL A 206 3.15 22.96 2.32
N ILE A 207 3.69 21.75 2.21
CA ILE A 207 5.11 21.47 2.02
C ILE A 207 5.28 20.81 0.65
N VAL A 208 6.22 21.32 -0.12
CA VAL A 208 6.57 20.80 -1.46
C VAL A 208 8.04 20.49 -1.51
N SER A 209 8.39 19.27 -1.92
CA SER A 209 9.78 18.80 -2.00
C SER A 209 10.05 17.99 -3.26
N ARG A 210 11.32 17.97 -3.67
CA ARG A 210 11.89 17.10 -4.71
C ARG A 210 13.35 16.79 -4.39
N GLY A 211 13.61 15.61 -3.80
CA GLY A 211 14.97 15.14 -3.53
C GLY A 211 15.83 16.11 -2.73
N TYR A 212 17.14 15.87 -2.74
CA TYR A 212 18.12 16.69 -2.02
C TYR A 212 18.67 17.86 -2.86
N GLU A 213 18.33 17.91 -4.15
CA GLU A 213 18.86 18.92 -5.07
C GLU A 213 18.07 20.23 -5.10
N TRP A 214 16.79 20.15 -4.71
CA TRP A 214 15.85 21.26 -4.76
C TRP A 214 15.55 21.76 -3.36
N GLU A 215 15.42 23.07 -3.22
CA GLU A 215 14.90 23.68 -2.00
C GLU A 215 13.47 23.21 -1.72
N VAL A 216 13.09 23.19 -0.45
CA VAL A 216 11.73 22.88 -0.01
C VAL A 216 10.90 24.16 0.01
N PHE A 217 9.71 24.13 -0.58
CA PHE A 217 8.71 25.15 -0.32
C PHE A 217 7.89 24.78 0.91
N ASP A 218 7.65 25.75 1.79
CA ASP A 218 6.83 25.61 3.00
C ASP A 218 6.01 26.90 3.19
N GLY A 219 4.69 26.77 3.15
CA GLY A 219 3.80 27.93 3.26
C GLY A 219 2.39 27.54 3.68
N THR A 220 1.50 28.53 3.76
CA THR A 220 0.10 28.32 4.16
C THR A 220 -0.89 28.84 3.13
N PHE A 221 -2.05 28.23 3.03
CA PHE A 221 -3.17 28.71 2.21
C PHE A 221 -4.50 28.47 2.94
N THR A 222 -5.52 29.22 2.57
CA THR A 222 -6.88 29.07 3.10
C THR A 222 -7.83 28.78 1.95
N VAL A 223 -8.77 27.88 2.19
CA VAL A 223 -9.78 27.47 1.20
C VAL A 223 -11.16 27.42 1.85
N GLY A 224 -12.14 28.11 1.26
CA GLY A 224 -13.52 28.05 1.70
C GLY A 224 -14.23 26.77 1.25
N ALA A 225 -15.40 26.52 1.83
CA ALA A 225 -16.26 25.42 1.43
C ALA A 225 -16.83 25.65 0.03
N GLY A 226 -16.63 24.68 -0.87
CA GLY A 226 -17.00 24.77 -2.28
C GLY A 226 -16.08 25.66 -3.12
N GLU A 227 -15.02 26.24 -2.52
CA GLU A 227 -14.07 27.09 -3.22
C GLU A 227 -12.87 26.30 -3.75
N THR A 228 -12.19 26.87 -4.73
CA THR A 228 -10.90 26.39 -5.23
C THR A 228 -9.84 27.43 -4.93
N ALA A 229 -8.77 27.03 -4.25
CA ALA A 229 -7.61 27.87 -3.99
C ALA A 229 -6.42 27.39 -4.84
N GLY A 230 -5.99 28.23 -5.79
CA GLY A 230 -4.78 28.00 -6.57
C GLY A 230 -3.55 28.64 -5.92
N ARG A 231 -2.41 27.96 -5.99
CA ARG A 231 -1.12 28.58 -5.63
C ARG A 231 -0.01 28.12 -6.57
N GLU A 232 0.71 29.09 -7.11
CA GLU A 232 1.96 28.84 -7.84
C GLU A 232 3.06 28.49 -6.83
N LEU A 233 3.72 27.36 -7.06
CA LEU A 233 4.73 26.80 -6.15
C LEU A 233 6.00 26.47 -6.93
N THR A 234 7.00 27.35 -6.85
CA THR A 234 8.29 27.13 -7.51
C THR A 234 9.31 26.53 -6.54
N LEU A 235 10.11 25.58 -7.02
CA LEU A 235 11.29 25.09 -6.27
C LEU A 235 12.57 25.59 -6.94
N LYS A 236 13.55 26.01 -6.15
CA LYS A 236 14.87 26.40 -6.65
C LYS A 236 15.81 25.19 -6.69
N HIS A 237 16.52 24.98 -7.79
CA HIS A 237 17.62 24.01 -7.85
C HIS A 237 18.85 24.62 -7.17
N SER A 238 19.31 24.01 -6.09
CA SER A 238 20.40 24.55 -5.25
C SER A 238 21.66 23.69 -5.25
N VAL A 239 21.56 22.42 -5.67
CA VAL A 239 22.70 21.50 -5.74
C VAL A 239 22.86 21.01 -7.17
N ASP A 240 23.99 21.37 -7.79
CA ASP A 240 24.39 20.79 -9.07
C ASP A 240 24.99 19.40 -8.85
N SER A 241 24.26 18.37 -9.29
CA SER A 241 24.66 16.97 -9.24
C SER A 241 25.14 16.43 -10.58
N THR A 242 25.42 17.30 -11.57
CA THR A 242 25.76 16.89 -12.94
C THR A 242 26.80 15.77 -12.96
N GLY A 243 26.46 14.66 -13.63
CA GLY A 243 27.31 13.47 -13.72
C GLY A 243 27.15 12.49 -12.56
N THR A 244 26.25 12.75 -11.62
CA THR A 244 25.85 11.85 -10.53
C THR A 244 24.38 11.48 -10.71
N MET A 245 24.00 10.26 -10.28
CA MET A 245 22.59 9.86 -10.20
C MET A 245 22.24 9.38 -8.79
N CYS A 246 21.03 9.68 -8.34
CA CYS A 246 20.44 9.12 -7.13
C CYS A 246 19.83 7.74 -7.44
N ALA A 247 20.27 6.71 -6.71
CA ALA A 247 19.85 5.33 -6.93
C ALA A 247 19.49 4.62 -5.63
N ASP A 248 18.47 3.77 -5.70
CA ASP A 248 18.10 2.84 -4.64
C ASP A 248 17.95 1.45 -5.27
N PHE A 249 18.82 0.54 -4.84
CA PHE A 249 18.92 -0.82 -5.36
C PHE A 249 18.10 -1.84 -4.55
N HIS A 250 17.35 -1.39 -3.56
CA HIS A 250 16.66 -2.27 -2.61
C HIS A 250 15.24 -1.77 -2.28
N ILE A 251 14.38 -1.73 -3.29
CA ILE A 251 12.97 -1.33 -3.15
C ILE A 251 12.03 -2.53 -3.28
N HIS A 252 11.08 -2.64 -2.35
CA HIS A 252 9.95 -3.57 -2.38
C HIS A 252 8.62 -2.86 -2.64
N SER A 253 7.68 -3.58 -3.23
CA SER A 253 6.29 -3.19 -3.42
C SER A 253 5.35 -4.33 -3.01
N ASN A 254 4.06 -4.20 -3.28
CA ASN A 254 3.04 -5.22 -3.06
C ASN A 254 3.21 -6.52 -3.89
N LEU A 255 4.34 -6.66 -4.57
CA LEU A 255 4.80 -7.88 -5.23
C LEU A 255 5.72 -8.70 -4.31
N SER A 256 6.25 -8.09 -3.26
CA SER A 256 6.86 -8.75 -2.10
C SER A 256 5.84 -8.94 -0.98
N PHE A 257 6.16 -9.82 -0.03
CA PHE A 257 5.29 -10.11 1.11
C PHE A 257 5.44 -9.10 2.27
N ASP A 258 6.47 -8.24 2.24
CA ASP A 258 6.85 -7.35 3.34
C ASP A 258 6.48 -5.87 3.08
N SER A 259 5.82 -5.59 1.95
CA SER A 259 5.36 -4.26 1.58
C SER A 259 3.93 -4.29 1.07
N ASP A 260 3.12 -3.36 1.56
CA ASP A 260 1.76 -3.11 1.07
C ASP A 260 1.72 -2.03 -0.03
N ASP A 261 2.88 -1.47 -0.40
CA ASP A 261 2.96 -0.34 -1.32
C ASP A 261 2.64 -0.79 -2.75
N VAL A 262 1.51 -0.31 -3.29
CA VAL A 262 1.17 -0.57 -4.69
C VAL A 262 2.27 -0.02 -5.61
N VAL A 263 2.77 -0.84 -6.54
CA VAL A 263 3.86 -0.50 -7.48
C VAL A 263 3.73 0.92 -8.06
N ARG A 264 2.55 1.28 -8.58
CA ARG A 264 2.31 2.61 -9.16
C ARG A 264 2.60 3.74 -8.18
N GLN A 265 2.12 3.62 -6.94
CA GLN A 265 2.29 4.64 -5.92
C GLN A 265 3.74 4.70 -5.43
N LYS A 266 4.40 3.55 -5.28
CA LYS A 266 5.82 3.44 -4.90
C LYS A 266 6.74 4.11 -5.93
N VAL A 267 6.49 3.89 -7.22
CA VAL A 267 7.26 4.50 -8.31
C VAL A 267 6.98 6.00 -8.38
N ALA A 268 5.71 6.41 -8.28
CA ALA A 268 5.35 7.82 -8.27
C ALA A 268 6.01 8.58 -7.10
N SER A 269 6.03 7.98 -5.90
CA SER A 269 6.66 8.58 -4.73
C SER A 269 8.17 8.73 -4.89
N ALA A 270 8.86 7.66 -5.32
CA ALA A 270 10.28 7.67 -5.60
C ALA A 270 10.69 8.82 -6.54
N ILE A 271 9.99 8.94 -7.67
CA ILE A 271 10.31 9.95 -8.70
C ILE A 271 9.98 11.37 -8.24
N ALA A 272 8.87 11.52 -7.51
CA ALA A 272 8.49 12.79 -6.90
C ALA A 272 9.51 13.25 -5.83
N ASP A 273 10.11 12.30 -5.12
CA ASP A 273 11.20 12.54 -4.17
C ASP A 273 12.58 12.57 -4.84
N GLY A 274 12.65 12.63 -6.18
CA GLY A 274 13.88 12.87 -6.93
C GLY A 274 14.78 11.64 -7.13
N LEU A 275 14.27 10.43 -6.91
CA LEU A 275 15.00 9.20 -7.17
C LEU A 275 15.01 8.87 -8.67
N GLU A 276 16.20 8.88 -9.29
CA GLU A 276 16.36 8.67 -10.73
C GLU A 276 16.48 7.19 -11.10
N LEU A 277 17.02 6.37 -10.20
CA LEU A 277 17.16 4.93 -10.37
C LEU A 277 16.42 4.15 -9.27
N PRO A 278 15.06 4.11 -9.28
CA PRO A 278 14.29 3.24 -8.41
C PRO A 278 14.32 1.79 -8.93
N ILE A 279 15.09 0.91 -8.29
CA ILE A 279 15.28 -0.47 -8.75
C ILE A 279 14.39 -1.42 -7.95
N SER A 280 13.59 -2.21 -8.68
CA SER A 280 12.68 -3.20 -8.11
C SER A 280 13.47 -4.42 -7.64
N SER A 281 13.53 -4.63 -6.32
CA SER A 281 14.30 -5.68 -5.65
C SER A 281 13.40 -6.60 -4.82
N GLU A 282 12.31 -7.06 -5.41
CA GLU A 282 11.29 -7.84 -4.71
C GLU A 282 11.84 -9.16 -4.14
N HIS A 283 11.19 -9.68 -3.10
CA HIS A 283 11.49 -10.97 -2.50
C HIS A 283 11.07 -12.10 -3.44
N GLU A 284 12.06 -12.85 -3.92
CA GLU A 284 11.86 -14.09 -4.70
C GLU A 284 10.95 -13.91 -5.93
N TRP A 285 10.90 -12.71 -6.51
CA TRP A 285 10.10 -12.37 -7.68
C TRP A 285 10.82 -11.30 -8.51
N VAL A 286 10.93 -11.50 -9.83
CA VAL A 286 11.74 -10.61 -10.69
C VAL A 286 10.85 -9.83 -11.66
N LEU A 287 10.86 -8.50 -11.53
CA LEU A 287 10.32 -7.54 -12.48
C LEU A 287 11.02 -6.19 -12.33
N ASP A 288 10.82 -5.31 -13.31
CA ASP A 288 11.32 -3.93 -13.28
C ASP A 288 10.16 -2.92 -13.20
N PHE A 289 10.48 -1.68 -12.79
CA PHE A 289 9.49 -0.61 -12.73
C PHE A 289 9.34 0.19 -14.04
N MET A 290 10.07 -0.12 -15.12
CA MET A 290 9.98 0.64 -16.38
C MET A 290 8.60 0.65 -17.01
N PRO A 291 7.79 -0.43 -17.03
CA PRO A 291 6.41 -0.37 -17.48
C PRO A 291 5.59 0.68 -16.73
N THR A 292 5.79 0.79 -15.42
CA THR A 292 5.11 1.79 -14.58
C THR A 292 5.62 3.20 -14.85
N ILE A 293 6.94 3.39 -15.00
CA ILE A 293 7.55 4.69 -15.35
C ILE A 293 6.98 5.20 -16.68
N ARG A 294 6.87 4.32 -17.69
CA ARG A 294 6.30 4.64 -19.01
C ARG A 294 4.82 4.95 -18.95
N ASP A 295 4.04 4.16 -18.20
CA ASP A 295 2.61 4.41 -18.03
C ASP A 295 2.33 5.72 -17.29
N LEU A 296 3.23 6.12 -16.39
CA LEU A 296 3.20 7.41 -15.71
C LEU A 296 3.75 8.55 -16.59
N GLY A 297 4.37 8.28 -17.75
CA GLY A 297 4.92 9.31 -18.64
C GLY A 297 6.08 10.12 -18.04
N VAL A 298 6.89 9.50 -17.18
CA VAL A 298 7.97 10.15 -16.42
C VAL A 298 9.36 9.60 -16.76
N GLU A 299 9.52 8.98 -17.93
CA GLU A 299 10.82 8.51 -18.43
C GLU A 299 11.93 9.59 -18.45
N PRO A 300 11.65 10.90 -18.67
CA PRO A 300 12.68 11.92 -18.55
C PRO A 300 13.30 12.05 -17.16
N TRP A 301 12.63 11.55 -16.13
CA TRP A 301 13.02 11.73 -14.73
C TRP A 301 13.56 10.47 -14.06
N ALA A 302 13.32 9.29 -14.63
CA ALA A 302 13.75 8.04 -14.02
C ALA A 302 13.96 6.91 -15.02
N PHE A 303 14.87 6.01 -14.64
CA PHE A 303 15.13 4.75 -15.30
C PHE A 303 15.14 3.63 -14.25
N SER A 304 14.64 2.46 -14.61
CA SER A 304 14.60 1.31 -13.71
C SER A 304 15.02 0.05 -14.45
N PHE A 305 15.37 -0.97 -13.69
CA PHE A 305 15.59 -2.33 -14.15
C PHE A 305 15.26 -3.27 -13.00
N SER A 306 15.23 -4.57 -13.30
CA SER A 306 14.88 -5.60 -12.31
C SER A 306 16.12 -6.05 -11.54
N SER A 307 15.95 -6.25 -10.25
CA SER A 307 16.83 -7.00 -9.37
C SER A 307 16.01 -8.01 -8.55
N GLU A 308 16.66 -8.67 -7.61
CA GLU A 308 16.02 -9.57 -6.65
C GLU A 308 16.67 -9.34 -5.28
N GLU A 309 15.85 -9.28 -4.23
CA GLU A 309 16.35 -9.61 -2.89
C GLU A 309 16.25 -11.12 -2.70
N LEU A 310 17.38 -11.80 -2.86
CA LEU A 310 17.52 -13.22 -2.57
C LEU A 310 17.40 -13.42 -1.06
N THR A 311 16.35 -14.10 -0.63
CA THR A 311 15.83 -14.04 0.74
C THR A 311 16.00 -15.38 1.42
N THR A 312 17.18 -15.62 1.99
CA THR A 312 17.45 -16.92 2.62
C THR A 312 16.97 -16.94 4.07
N PHE A 313 16.21 -17.98 4.44
CA PHE A 313 15.76 -18.18 5.84
C PHE A 313 16.86 -18.84 6.67
N GLY A 314 17.91 -18.08 6.98
CA GLY A 314 18.94 -18.47 7.95
C GLY A 314 20.33 -17.88 7.69
N ASN A 315 20.58 -17.36 6.49
CA ASN A 315 21.92 -16.91 6.09
C ASN A 315 21.93 -15.49 5.51
N GLY A 316 20.95 -14.66 5.86
CA GLY A 316 20.85 -13.29 5.41
C GLY A 316 20.21 -13.10 4.03
N HIS A 317 20.06 -11.84 3.66
CA HIS A 317 19.50 -11.45 2.37
C HIS A 317 20.52 -10.75 1.48
N PHE A 318 20.33 -10.89 0.17
CA PHE A 318 21.29 -10.41 -0.81
C PHE A 318 20.62 -9.74 -2.01
N GLY A 319 21.06 -8.54 -2.37
CA GLY A 319 20.67 -7.89 -3.62
C GLY A 319 21.42 -8.51 -4.79
N VAL A 320 20.70 -8.98 -5.82
CA VAL A 320 21.26 -9.48 -7.07
C VAL A 320 20.95 -8.48 -8.19
N VAL A 321 21.95 -7.69 -8.57
CA VAL A 321 21.74 -6.46 -9.35
C VAL A 321 22.70 -6.40 -10.55
N PRO A 322 22.20 -6.30 -11.81
CA PRO A 322 20.83 -6.50 -12.25
C PRO A 322 20.48 -8.00 -12.41
N LEU A 323 19.19 -8.33 -12.40
CA LEU A 323 18.69 -9.67 -12.75
C LEU A 323 17.52 -9.53 -13.71
N SER A 324 17.64 -10.04 -14.95
CA SER A 324 16.56 -9.90 -15.93
C SER A 324 15.42 -10.88 -15.66
N ALA A 325 14.18 -10.42 -15.78
CA ALA A 325 13.01 -11.28 -15.69
C ALA A 325 12.99 -12.35 -16.79
N ARG A 326 12.64 -13.58 -16.40
CA ARG A 326 12.56 -14.80 -17.23
C ARG A 326 11.18 -15.45 -17.02
N PRO A 327 10.13 -14.98 -17.71
CA PRO A 327 8.74 -15.41 -17.49
C PRO A 327 8.51 -16.92 -17.64
N GLU A 328 9.39 -17.62 -18.36
CA GLU A 328 9.36 -19.06 -18.54
C GLU A 328 9.85 -19.85 -17.32
N ARG A 329 10.41 -19.17 -16.32
CA ARG A 329 10.92 -19.77 -15.07
C ARG A 329 10.02 -19.45 -13.89
N ARG A 330 10.15 -20.26 -12.83
CA ARG A 330 9.47 -20.01 -11.56
C ARG A 330 9.78 -18.59 -11.08
N ASN A 331 8.73 -17.90 -10.64
CA ASN A 331 8.80 -16.52 -10.13
C ASN A 331 9.60 -15.56 -11.02
N ASN A 332 9.39 -15.66 -12.34
CA ASN A 332 10.10 -14.87 -13.34
C ASN A 332 11.64 -14.99 -13.29
N GLY A 333 12.18 -16.11 -12.81
CA GLY A 333 13.62 -16.34 -12.81
C GLY A 333 14.33 -16.01 -11.50
N ALA A 334 13.59 -15.84 -10.40
CA ALA A 334 14.13 -15.77 -9.05
C ALA A 334 15.09 -16.93 -8.74
N ILE A 335 16.13 -16.66 -7.98
CA ILE A 335 17.20 -17.62 -7.69
C ILE A 335 16.74 -18.59 -6.60
N HIS A 336 16.51 -19.84 -6.99
CA HIS A 336 16.08 -20.87 -6.05
C HIS A 336 17.19 -21.22 -5.04
N TRP A 337 17.00 -20.91 -3.76
CA TRP A 337 18.00 -21.20 -2.71
C TRP A 337 17.60 -22.35 -1.76
N VAL A 338 16.31 -22.71 -1.71
CA VAL A 338 15.78 -23.67 -0.73
C VAL A 338 16.50 -25.02 -0.85
N GLY A 339 17.05 -25.48 0.27
CA GLY A 339 17.77 -26.76 0.36
C GLY A 339 19.17 -26.77 -0.28
N ARG A 340 19.73 -25.59 -0.62
CA ARG A 340 21.06 -25.46 -1.23
C ARG A 340 22.05 -24.78 -0.30
N ARG A 341 23.34 -25.05 -0.50
CA ARG A 341 24.41 -24.34 0.21
C ARG A 341 24.61 -22.96 -0.39
N LEU A 342 24.91 -21.95 0.43
CA LEU A 342 25.13 -20.59 -0.06
C LEU A 342 26.23 -20.49 -1.11
N GLY A 343 27.33 -21.23 -0.94
CA GLY A 343 28.40 -21.27 -1.94
C GLY A 343 27.91 -21.68 -3.34
N GLU A 344 26.94 -22.60 -3.42
CA GLU A 344 26.32 -23.04 -4.68
C GLU A 344 25.38 -21.99 -5.23
N VAL A 345 24.62 -21.31 -4.37
CA VAL A 345 23.72 -20.22 -4.75
C VAL A 345 24.53 -19.03 -5.30
N PHE A 346 25.58 -18.60 -4.61
CA PHE A 346 26.45 -17.51 -5.08
C PHE A 346 27.24 -17.90 -6.33
N ALA A 347 27.60 -19.17 -6.51
CA ALA A 347 28.21 -19.64 -7.76
C ALA A 347 27.23 -19.55 -8.93
N GLU A 348 25.95 -19.88 -8.73
CA GLU A 348 24.92 -19.67 -9.74
C GLU A 348 24.74 -18.19 -10.07
N VAL A 349 24.62 -17.32 -9.05
CA VAL A 349 24.52 -15.86 -9.24
C VAL A 349 25.66 -15.36 -10.12
N ARG A 350 26.90 -15.75 -9.81
CA ARG A 350 28.10 -15.39 -10.60
C ARG A 350 28.12 -15.98 -12.01
N SER A 351 27.40 -17.07 -12.26
CA SER A 351 27.30 -17.70 -13.57
C SER A 351 26.24 -17.07 -14.48
N LEU A 352 25.38 -16.20 -13.95
CA LEU A 352 24.32 -15.57 -14.71
C LEU A 352 24.87 -14.69 -15.86
N PRO A 353 24.24 -14.69 -17.05
CA PRO A 353 24.65 -13.88 -18.20
C PRO A 353 24.85 -12.39 -17.90
N GLU A 354 24.03 -11.85 -17.00
CA GLU A 354 24.03 -10.47 -16.54
C GLU A 354 25.29 -10.10 -15.76
N LYS A 355 26.02 -11.10 -15.24
CA LYS A 355 27.16 -10.94 -14.33
C LYS A 355 26.81 -9.98 -13.18
N PRO A 356 25.76 -10.28 -12.40
CA PRO A 356 25.25 -9.39 -11.38
C PRO A 356 26.28 -9.11 -10.29
N VAL A 357 26.16 -7.93 -9.70
CA VAL A 357 26.73 -7.63 -8.39
C VAL A 357 25.86 -8.30 -7.34
N LEU A 358 26.51 -8.92 -6.36
CA LEU A 358 25.88 -9.44 -5.16
C LEU A 358 26.13 -8.45 -4.02
N ILE A 359 25.06 -7.86 -3.49
CA ILE A 359 25.09 -6.93 -2.36
C ILE A 359 24.66 -7.71 -1.12
N VAL A 360 25.40 -7.60 -0.02
CA VAL A 360 24.94 -8.13 1.27
C VAL A 360 24.01 -7.09 1.88
N ASN A 361 22.71 -7.35 1.86
CA ASN A 361 21.72 -6.42 2.37
C ASN A 361 21.72 -6.45 3.89
N HIS A 362 21.44 -5.28 4.50
CA HIS A 362 21.30 -5.08 5.95
C HIS A 362 22.21 -6.02 6.79
N PRO A 363 23.54 -6.01 6.56
CA PRO A 363 24.45 -7.12 6.87
C PRO A 363 24.55 -7.48 8.36
N SER A 364 24.17 -6.54 9.23
CA SER A 364 24.21 -6.67 10.68
C SER A 364 22.82 -6.67 11.32
N SER A 365 21.76 -6.92 10.54
CA SER A 365 20.40 -7.04 11.06
C SER A 365 20.24 -8.32 11.89
N GLY A 366 19.42 -8.27 12.94
CA GLY A 366 19.19 -9.39 13.83
C GLY A 366 18.43 -10.56 13.18
N GLY A 367 18.49 -11.74 13.81
CA GLY A 367 17.79 -12.92 13.31
C GLY A 367 18.42 -13.49 12.04
N PHE A 368 17.58 -13.95 11.10
CA PHE A 368 18.03 -14.54 9.85
C PHE A 368 18.37 -13.52 8.75
N LEU A 369 18.21 -12.22 9.03
CA LEU A 369 18.35 -11.13 8.06
C LEU A 369 19.81 -10.73 7.79
N GLY A 370 20.65 -10.68 8.83
CA GLY A 370 22.03 -10.20 8.72
C GLY A 370 23.05 -11.30 8.48
N TYR A 371 23.57 -11.39 7.25
CA TYR A 371 24.58 -12.39 6.88
C TYR A 371 25.80 -12.38 7.82
N PHE A 372 26.38 -11.21 8.10
CA PHE A 372 27.61 -11.12 8.90
C PHE A 372 27.40 -11.51 10.37
N LEU A 373 26.20 -11.31 10.93
CA LEU A 373 25.87 -11.83 12.25
C LEU A 373 25.67 -13.35 12.22
N THR A 374 24.94 -13.86 11.23
CA THR A 374 24.71 -15.31 11.09
C THR A 374 26.01 -16.09 10.90
N THR A 375 26.98 -15.51 10.18
CA THR A 375 28.28 -16.13 9.94
C THR A 375 29.38 -15.69 10.90
N GLN A 376 29.08 -14.93 11.97
CA GLN A 376 30.10 -14.43 12.92
C GLN A 376 31.30 -13.79 12.21
N PHE A 377 31.04 -12.92 11.22
CA PHE A 377 32.08 -12.31 10.40
C PHE A 377 33.03 -11.46 11.26
N ASP A 378 34.33 -11.74 11.15
CA ASP A 378 35.41 -10.95 11.71
C ASP A 378 35.94 -9.98 10.63
N PRO A 379 35.72 -8.66 10.80
CA PRO A 379 36.16 -7.66 9.83
C PRO A 379 37.68 -7.48 9.80
N GLN A 380 38.43 -7.93 10.82
CA GLN A 380 39.89 -7.81 10.83
C GLN A 380 40.55 -8.85 9.93
N THR A 381 39.97 -10.05 9.86
CA THR A 381 40.48 -11.17 9.07
C THR A 381 39.70 -11.39 7.78
N ALA A 382 38.54 -10.76 7.65
CA ALA A 382 37.56 -11.00 6.59
C ALA A 382 37.13 -12.49 6.50
N THR A 383 36.95 -13.13 7.67
CA THR A 383 36.53 -14.53 7.79
C THR A 383 35.26 -14.66 8.63
N GLY A 384 34.48 -15.71 8.44
CA GLY A 384 33.33 -16.03 9.30
C GLY A 384 33.17 -17.54 9.51
N SER A 385 32.39 -17.93 10.52
CA SER A 385 31.90 -19.28 10.72
C SER A 385 30.58 -19.48 9.96
N GLY A 386 30.66 -19.94 8.71
CA GLY A 386 29.50 -20.35 7.91
C GLY A 386 29.88 -21.52 7.01
N GLU A 387 28.91 -22.38 6.67
CA GLU A 387 29.10 -23.49 5.71
C GLU A 387 29.22 -23.03 4.25
#